data_AF-A0A2M7FSY3-F1
#
_entry.id   AF-A0A2M7FSY3-F1
#
_cell.length_a   1.000
_cell.length_b   1.000
_cell.length_c   1.000
_cell.angle_alpha   90.00
_cell.angle_beta   90.00
_cell.angle_gamma   90.00
#
_symmetry.space_group_name_H-M   'P 1'
#
loop_
_entity.id
_entity.type
_entity.pdbx_description
1 polymer ?
#
loop_
_entity_poly.entity_id
_entity_poly.type
_entity_poly.pdbx_seq_one_letter_code
_entity_poly.pdbx_strand_id
1 'polypeptide(L)'
;LLDQLELSLARSDLAVLVQAIAAWQAADAPRIAALNAWVLQTRESAELRAQSEQMGRSLLEWLRNHTTATPEQIQLLADLQPTYPLAFALAASSTGAPQRDCLLAYAFGWAENMVQAAIKSVPLGQSAGQRILQALAAAIPAAVDHALALPDGQRQAFSPMLAILSAQHEVQYSRLFRS
;
A
#
# COMPACT_ATOMS: atom_id res chain seq x y z
N LEU A 1 -15.39 -3.81 -1.45
CA LEU A 1 -13.99 -3.81 -1.96
C LEU A 1 -13.78 -2.75 -3.02
N LEU A 2 -14.68 -2.57 -4.00
CA LEU A 2 -14.59 -1.44 -4.95
C LEU A 2 -14.54 -0.08 -4.23
N ASP A 3 -15.40 0.14 -3.25
CA ASP A 3 -15.33 1.37 -2.43
C ASP A 3 -13.99 1.53 -1.70
N GLN A 4 -13.37 0.44 -1.22
CA GLN A 4 -12.04 0.53 -0.59
C GLN A 4 -10.94 0.86 -1.60
N LEU A 5 -11.05 0.35 -2.83
CA LEU A 5 -10.13 0.70 -3.92
C LEU A 5 -10.20 2.20 -4.21
N GLU A 6 -11.41 2.76 -4.34
CA GLU A 6 -11.62 4.14 -4.76
C GLU A 6 -11.45 5.17 -3.63
N LEU A 7 -11.98 4.87 -2.44
CA LEU A 7 -12.02 5.80 -1.31
C LEU A 7 -10.76 5.74 -0.44
N SER A 8 -10.06 4.61 -0.44
CA SER A 8 -8.85 4.42 0.36
C SER A 8 -7.63 4.29 -0.53
N LEU A 9 -7.49 3.19 -1.29
CA LEU A 9 -6.23 2.84 -1.96
C LEU A 9 -5.79 3.90 -3.00
N ALA A 10 -6.72 4.33 -3.87
CA ALA A 10 -6.44 5.28 -4.95
C ALA A 10 -6.00 6.67 -4.46
N ARG A 11 -6.60 7.14 -3.37
CA ARG A 11 -6.40 8.51 -2.85
C ARG A 11 -5.28 8.62 -1.82
N SER A 12 -4.78 7.47 -1.34
CA SER A 12 -3.71 7.37 -0.36
C SER A 12 -2.50 6.64 -0.94
N ASP A 13 -2.42 5.32 -0.75
CA ASP A 13 -1.21 4.53 -1.00
C ASP A 13 -0.77 4.58 -2.46
N LEU A 14 -1.69 4.51 -3.44
CA LEU A 14 -1.32 4.64 -4.85
C LEU A 14 -0.80 6.06 -5.15
N ALA A 15 -1.45 7.10 -4.64
CA ALA A 15 -1.00 8.48 -4.85
C ALA A 15 0.36 8.76 -4.18
N VAL A 16 0.63 8.16 -3.01
CA VAL A 16 1.96 8.17 -2.39
C VAL A 16 2.97 7.43 -3.27
N LEU A 17 2.59 6.27 -3.80
CA LEU A 17 3.47 5.43 -4.61
C LEU A 17 3.94 6.15 -5.88
N VAL A 18 3.07 6.91 -6.56
CA VAL A 18 3.45 7.78 -7.69
C VAL A 18 4.65 8.64 -7.30
N GLN A 19 4.47 9.43 -6.24
CA GLN A 19 5.48 10.40 -5.80
C GLN A 19 6.74 9.71 -5.26
N ALA A 20 6.59 8.57 -4.60
CA ALA A 20 7.70 7.83 -4.00
C ALA A 20 8.60 7.19 -5.05
N ILE A 21 8.04 6.61 -6.11
CA ILE A 21 8.83 6.03 -7.21
C ILE A 21 9.71 7.11 -7.83
N ALA A 22 9.13 8.27 -8.15
CA ALA A 22 9.87 9.40 -8.71
C ALA A 22 10.94 9.92 -7.74
N ALA A 23 10.63 10.04 -6.45
CA ALA A 23 11.58 10.49 -5.44
C ALA A 23 12.78 9.54 -5.28
N TRP A 24 12.55 8.22 -5.33
CA TRP A 24 13.63 7.24 -5.32
C TRP A 24 14.52 7.32 -6.55
N GLN A 25 13.94 7.50 -7.73
CA GLN A 25 14.68 7.69 -8.99
C GLN A 25 15.52 8.98 -8.98
N ALA A 26 15.01 10.04 -8.36
CA ALA A 26 15.70 11.32 -8.22
C ALA A 26 16.66 11.39 -7.01
N ALA A 27 16.75 10.33 -6.20
CA ALA A 27 17.48 10.32 -4.92
C ALA A 27 17.08 11.46 -3.96
N ASP A 28 15.80 11.86 -3.96
CA ASP A 28 15.26 12.94 -3.13
C ASP A 28 14.91 12.44 -1.73
N ALA A 29 15.93 12.33 -0.87
CA ALA A 29 15.78 11.86 0.50
C ALA A 29 14.77 12.66 1.35
N PRO A 30 14.76 14.01 1.33
CA PRO A 30 13.73 14.79 2.02
C PRO A 30 12.31 14.43 1.59
N ARG A 31 12.11 14.22 0.28
CA ARG A 31 10.81 13.83 -0.26
C ARG A 31 10.40 12.43 0.18
N ILE A 32 11.30 11.46 0.12
CA ILE A 32 11.06 10.09 0.59
C ILE A 32 10.65 10.09 2.07
N ALA A 33 11.36 10.85 2.91
CA ALA A 33 11.05 11.00 4.32
C ALA A 33 9.67 11.62 4.56
N ALA A 34 9.35 12.70 3.84
CA ALA A 34 8.05 13.36 3.95
C ALA A 34 6.88 12.44 3.54
N LEU A 35 7.07 11.64 2.49
CA LEU A 35 6.08 10.65 2.04
C LEU A 35 5.89 9.53 3.07
N ASN A 36 6.98 9.00 3.63
CA ASN A 36 6.91 7.97 4.67
C ASN A 36 6.19 8.50 5.92
N ALA A 37 6.54 9.72 6.34
CA ALA A 37 5.92 10.39 7.47
C ALA A 37 4.42 10.62 7.22
N TRP A 38 4.02 11.02 6.01
CA TRP A 38 2.61 11.17 5.65
C TRP A 38 1.85 9.86 5.85
N VAL A 39 2.35 8.74 5.30
CA VAL A 39 1.73 7.42 5.47
C VAL A 39 1.58 7.08 6.95
N LEU A 40 2.63 7.26 7.75
CA LEU A 40 2.62 6.97 9.18
C LEU A 40 1.62 7.84 9.96
N GLN A 41 1.52 9.13 9.62
CA GLN A 41 0.65 10.09 10.30
C GLN A 41 -0.82 9.92 9.92
N THR A 42 -1.11 9.41 8.72
CA THR A 42 -2.48 9.29 8.23
C THR A 42 -3.06 7.87 8.33
N ARG A 43 -2.40 6.94 9.03
CA ARG A 43 -3.05 5.69 9.46
C ARG A 43 -3.96 5.99 10.65
N GLU A 44 -5.26 5.84 10.44
CA GLU A 44 -6.30 6.26 11.38
C GLU A 44 -6.42 5.37 12.64
N SER A 45 -5.81 4.17 12.64
CA SER A 45 -5.74 3.27 13.80
C SER A 45 -4.33 2.75 14.05
N ALA A 46 -4.05 2.29 15.28
CA ALA A 46 -2.76 1.71 15.63
C ALA A 46 -2.51 0.41 14.85
N GLU A 47 -3.54 -0.39 14.62
CA GLU A 47 -3.44 -1.63 13.84
C GLU A 47 -3.10 -1.41 12.37
N LEU A 48 -3.74 -0.44 11.70
CA LEU A 48 -3.40 -0.07 10.31
C LEU A 48 -1.97 0.45 10.21
N ARG A 49 -1.52 1.21 11.22
CA ARG A 49 -0.13 1.65 11.30
C ARG A 49 0.83 0.49 11.47
N ALA A 50 0.57 -0.39 12.43
CA ALA A 50 1.42 -1.55 12.71
C ALA A 50 1.51 -2.48 11.50
N GLN A 51 0.41 -2.70 10.79
CA GLN A 51 0.37 -3.46 9.54
C GLN A 51 1.30 -2.85 8.48
N SER A 52 1.15 -1.55 8.22
CA SER A 52 1.95 -0.82 7.23
C SER A 52 3.45 -0.87 7.54
N GLU A 53 3.82 -0.69 8.81
CA GLU A 53 5.21 -0.79 9.29
C GLU A 53 5.74 -2.23 9.20
N GLN A 54 4.96 -3.23 9.60
CA GLN A 54 5.38 -4.62 9.56
C GLN A 54 5.64 -5.08 8.12
N MET A 55 4.72 -4.77 7.20
CA MET A 55 4.89 -5.09 5.78
C MET A 55 6.08 -4.34 5.16
N GLY A 56 6.27 -3.07 5.53
CA GLY A 56 7.44 -2.28 5.11
C GLY A 56 8.76 -2.88 5.58
N ARG A 57 8.85 -3.30 6.86
CA ARG A 57 10.02 -4.01 7.40
C ARG A 57 10.27 -5.31 6.66
N SER A 58 9.25 -6.13 6.43
CA SER A 58 9.40 -7.40 5.70
C SER A 58 9.93 -7.20 4.27
N LEU A 59 9.43 -6.17 3.57
CA LEU A 59 9.91 -5.87 2.23
C LEU A 59 11.32 -5.26 2.22
N LEU A 60 11.69 -4.47 3.24
CA LEU A 60 13.07 -4.01 3.42
C LEU A 60 14.04 -5.18 3.65
N GLU A 61 13.68 -6.18 4.46
CA GLU A 61 14.51 -7.38 4.62
C GLU A 61 14.65 -8.16 3.31
N TRP A 62 13.58 -8.23 2.50
CA TRP A 62 13.66 -8.81 1.17
C TRP A 62 14.64 -8.02 0.28
N LEU A 63 14.55 -6.68 0.28
CA LEU A 63 15.43 -5.80 -0.50
C LEU A 63 16.90 -5.94 -0.10
N ARG A 64 17.22 -6.12 1.18
CA ARG A 64 18.60 -6.37 1.66
C ARG A 64 19.25 -7.61 1.06
N ASN A 65 18.44 -8.57 0.63
CA ASN A 65 18.90 -9.82 0.02
C ASN A 65 18.88 -9.79 -1.52
N HIS A 66 18.61 -8.62 -2.11
CA HIS A 66 18.54 -8.44 -3.57
C HIS A 66 19.49 -7.34 -4.03
N THR A 67 19.87 -7.39 -5.31
CA THR A 67 20.82 -6.44 -5.92
C THR A 67 20.14 -5.22 -6.55
N THR A 68 18.84 -5.05 -6.33
CA THR A 68 18.02 -4.04 -7.01
C THR A 68 18.05 -2.68 -6.32
N ALA A 69 18.34 -2.61 -5.02
CA ALA A 69 18.51 -1.36 -4.27
C ALA A 69 19.96 -1.20 -3.81
N THR A 70 20.48 0.03 -3.81
CA THR A 70 21.84 0.28 -3.30
C THR A 70 21.88 0.23 -1.77
N PRO A 71 23.05 -0.03 -1.15
CA PRO A 71 23.20 0.01 0.30
C PRO A 71 22.73 1.33 0.94
N GLU A 72 22.96 2.46 0.26
CA GLU A 72 22.54 3.78 0.72
C GLU A 72 21.02 3.94 0.71
N GLN A 73 20.34 3.44 -0.33
CA GLN A 73 18.87 3.46 -0.40
C GLN A 73 18.25 2.57 0.68
N ILE A 74 18.82 1.38 0.89
CA ILE A 74 18.42 0.45 1.95
C ILE A 74 18.58 1.11 3.33
N GLN A 75 19.71 1.76 3.58
CA GLN A 75 19.99 2.43 4.84
C GLN A 75 19.03 3.60 5.07
N LEU A 76 18.84 4.45 4.06
CA LEU A 76 17.89 5.57 4.12
C LEU A 76 16.48 5.08 4.47
N LEU A 77 16.00 4.02 3.82
CA LEU A 77 14.68 3.47 4.11
C LEU A 77 14.60 2.86 5.52
N ALA A 78 15.67 2.22 5.99
CA ALA A 78 15.74 1.64 7.33
C ALA A 78 15.60 2.71 8.44
N ASP A 79 16.22 3.87 8.23
CA ASP A 79 16.24 4.97 9.20
C ASP A 79 14.88 5.68 9.33
N LEU A 80 13.97 5.47 8.38
CA LEU A 80 12.68 6.17 8.31
C LEU A 80 11.52 5.46 9.01
N GLN A 81 11.72 4.28 9.61
CA GLN A 81 10.62 3.36 9.99
C GLN A 81 9.79 2.99 8.75
N PRO A 82 10.26 2.03 7.94
CA PRO A 82 9.75 1.82 6.59
C PRO A 82 8.28 1.42 6.59
N THR A 83 7.48 2.11 5.77
CA THR A 83 6.11 1.71 5.45
C THR A 83 6.07 0.95 4.13
N TYR A 84 5.05 0.11 3.96
CA TYR A 84 4.92 -0.74 2.78
C TYR A 84 4.92 0.02 1.45
N PRO A 85 4.19 1.13 1.26
CA PRO A 85 4.25 1.88 0.00
C PRO A 85 5.65 2.38 -0.34
N LEU A 86 6.43 2.84 0.66
CA LEU A 86 7.77 3.37 0.43
C LEU A 86 8.80 2.28 0.13
N ALA A 87 8.69 1.13 0.81
CA ALA A 87 9.52 -0.03 0.52
C ALA A 87 9.21 -0.61 -0.87
N PHE A 88 7.93 -0.65 -1.26
CA PHE A 88 7.54 -1.07 -2.60
C PHE A 88 8.02 -0.09 -3.66
N ALA A 89 7.91 1.21 -3.42
CA ALA A 89 8.40 2.23 -4.34
C ALA A 89 9.90 2.10 -4.60
N LEU A 90 10.70 1.78 -3.58
CA LEU A 90 12.14 1.51 -3.75
C LEU A 90 12.34 0.32 -4.69
N ALA A 91 11.68 -0.81 -4.42
CA ALA A 91 11.74 -1.98 -5.28
C ALA A 91 11.32 -1.65 -6.72
N ALA A 92 10.19 -0.97 -6.91
CA ALA A 92 9.65 -0.61 -8.20
C ALA A 92 10.56 0.35 -8.97
N SER A 93 11.14 1.35 -8.29
CA SER A 93 12.01 2.38 -8.90
C SER A 93 13.22 1.78 -9.62
N SER A 94 13.74 0.66 -9.11
CA SER A 94 14.89 -0.04 -9.67
C SER A 94 14.61 -0.84 -10.94
N THR A 95 13.34 -1.12 -11.25
CA THR A 95 12.97 -2.01 -12.36
C THR A 95 13.02 -1.33 -13.73
N GLY A 96 13.00 0.02 -13.76
CA GLY A 96 12.83 0.79 -15.00
C GLY A 96 11.45 0.67 -15.64
N ALA A 97 10.50 -0.04 -15.02
CA ALA A 97 9.15 -0.17 -15.54
C ALA A 97 8.40 1.17 -15.53
N PRO A 98 7.48 1.40 -16.49
CA PRO A 98 6.61 2.56 -16.45
C PRO A 98 5.90 2.69 -15.11
N GLN A 99 5.84 3.90 -14.56
CA GLN A 99 5.24 4.16 -13.25
C GLN A 99 3.81 3.60 -13.14
N ARG A 100 3.02 3.72 -14.22
CA ARG A 100 1.67 3.17 -14.30
C ARG A 100 1.64 1.66 -14.07
N ASP A 101 2.59 0.91 -14.64
CA ASP A 101 2.65 -0.55 -14.51
C ASP A 101 3.03 -0.96 -13.08
N CYS A 102 3.92 -0.21 -12.43
CA CYS A 102 4.24 -0.40 -11.02
C CYS A 102 3.00 -0.22 -10.12
N LEU A 103 2.17 0.80 -10.41
CA LEU A 103 0.92 1.04 -9.69
C LEU A 103 -0.12 -0.07 -9.93
N LEU A 104 -0.24 -0.56 -11.17
CA LEU A 104 -1.12 -1.69 -11.50
C LEU A 104 -0.72 -2.94 -10.72
N ALA A 105 0.58 -3.25 -10.67
CA ALA A 105 1.11 -4.40 -9.92
C ALA A 105 0.81 -4.28 -8.42
N TYR A 106 1.04 -3.10 -7.83
CA TYR A 106 0.70 -2.84 -6.43
C TYR A 106 -0.79 -3.01 -6.15
N ALA A 107 -1.64 -2.40 -6.97
CA ALA A 107 -3.10 -2.45 -6.80
C ALA A 107 -3.65 -3.87 -6.96
N PHE A 108 -3.09 -4.66 -7.89
CA PHE A 108 -3.49 -6.05 -8.09
C PHE A 108 -3.09 -6.92 -6.89
N GLY A 109 -1.86 -6.78 -6.38
CA GLY A 109 -1.43 -7.49 -5.18
C GLY A 109 -2.27 -7.16 -3.95
N TRP A 110 -2.71 -5.89 -3.81
CA TRP A 110 -3.69 -5.50 -2.81
C TRP A 110 -5.04 -6.21 -3.02
N ALA A 111 -5.56 -6.23 -4.25
CA ALA A 111 -6.85 -6.85 -4.56
C ALA A 111 -6.85 -8.35 -4.28
N GLU A 112 -5.77 -9.06 -4.61
CA GLU A 112 -5.61 -10.48 -4.28
C GLU A 112 -5.67 -10.72 -2.78
N ASN A 113 -4.96 -9.92 -1.98
CA ASN A 113 -4.99 -10.02 -0.53
C ASN A 113 -6.38 -9.76 0.06
N MET A 114 -7.09 -8.74 -0.45
CA MET A 114 -8.46 -8.43 0.00
C MET A 114 -9.45 -9.55 -0.33
N VAL A 115 -9.33 -10.15 -1.52
CA VAL A 115 -10.17 -11.29 -1.93
C VAL A 115 -9.89 -12.50 -1.05
N GLN A 116 -8.61 -12.80 -0.75
CA GLN A 116 -8.25 -13.90 0.15
C GLN A 116 -8.78 -13.70 1.57
N ALA A 117 -8.75 -12.47 2.08
CA ALA A 117 -9.36 -12.13 3.36
C ALA A 117 -10.89 -12.33 3.33
N ALA A 118 -11.57 -11.85 2.28
CA ALA A 118 -13.01 -11.98 2.13
C ALA A 118 -13.48 -13.44 2.04
N ILE A 119 -12.74 -14.29 1.31
CA ILE A 119 -13.02 -15.73 1.21
C ILE A 119 -13.02 -16.39 2.59
N LYS A 120 -12.02 -16.06 3.43
CA LYS A 120 -11.85 -16.65 4.76
C LYS A 120 -12.82 -16.10 5.80
N SER A 121 -13.16 -14.80 5.73
CA SER A 121 -13.98 -14.12 6.74
C SER A 121 -15.49 -14.17 6.47
N VAL A 122 -15.93 -14.21 5.21
CA VAL A 122 -17.36 -14.17 4.80
C VAL A 122 -17.84 -15.54 4.27
N PRO A 123 -17.19 -16.63 4.69
CA PRO A 123 -17.18 -17.97 4.06
C PRO A 123 -17.57 -18.04 2.57
N LEU A 124 -16.88 -17.30 1.70
CA LEU A 124 -17.17 -17.33 0.26
C LEU A 124 -16.51 -18.55 -0.42
N GLY A 125 -17.18 -19.10 -1.44
CA GLY A 125 -16.56 -20.11 -2.31
C GLY A 125 -15.51 -19.52 -3.26
N GLN A 126 -14.58 -20.36 -3.73
CA GLN A 126 -13.50 -19.95 -4.66
C GLN A 126 -14.02 -19.25 -5.92
N SER A 127 -15.10 -19.75 -6.51
CA SER A 127 -15.72 -19.12 -7.69
C SER A 127 -16.26 -17.72 -7.42
N ALA A 128 -16.74 -17.46 -6.20
CA ALA A 128 -17.16 -16.11 -5.80
C ALA A 128 -15.95 -15.19 -5.64
N GLY A 129 -14.86 -15.68 -5.03
CA GLY A 129 -13.60 -14.96 -4.93
C GLY A 129 -13.05 -14.53 -6.28
N GLN A 130 -13.04 -15.42 -7.28
CA GLN A 130 -12.60 -15.11 -8.64
C GLN A 130 -13.46 -14.02 -9.31
N ARG A 131 -14.80 -14.05 -9.12
CA ARG A 131 -15.67 -12.97 -9.62
C ARG A 131 -15.35 -11.62 -8.98
N ILE A 132 -15.05 -11.60 -7.68
CA ILE A 132 -14.66 -10.37 -6.98
C ILE A 132 -13.32 -9.86 -7.51
N LEU A 133 -12.32 -10.74 -7.66
CA LEU A 133 -11.01 -10.37 -8.20
C LEU A 133 -11.14 -9.83 -9.64
N GLN A 134 -11.97 -10.46 -10.47
CA GLN A 134 -12.24 -9.99 -11.83
C GLN A 134 -12.85 -8.58 -11.85
N ALA A 135 -13.82 -8.30 -10.96
CA ALA A 135 -14.42 -6.97 -10.84
C ALA A 135 -13.39 -5.93 -10.38
N LEU A 136 -12.52 -6.26 -9.42
CA LEU A 136 -11.44 -5.38 -8.97
C LEU A 136 -10.42 -5.14 -10.08
N ALA A 137 -9.99 -6.19 -10.79
CA ALA A 137 -9.06 -6.08 -11.91
C ALA A 137 -9.57 -5.15 -13.01
N ALA A 138 -10.88 -5.17 -13.28
CA ALA A 138 -11.50 -4.25 -14.23
C ALA A 138 -11.52 -2.78 -13.74
N ALA A 139 -11.64 -2.55 -12.43
CA ALA A 139 -11.70 -1.21 -11.84
C ALA A 139 -10.33 -0.58 -11.56
N ILE A 140 -9.29 -1.40 -11.33
CA ILE A 140 -7.93 -0.96 -10.99
C ILE A 140 -7.35 0.08 -11.98
N PRO A 141 -7.46 -0.07 -13.31
CA PRO A 141 -6.91 0.91 -14.24
C PRO A 141 -7.40 2.34 -13.99
N ALA A 142 -8.71 2.52 -13.77
CA ALA A 142 -9.28 3.84 -13.51
C ALA A 142 -8.81 4.42 -12.17
N ALA A 143 -8.68 3.57 -11.14
CA ALA A 143 -8.14 3.97 -9.84
C ALA A 143 -6.66 4.40 -9.93
N VAL A 144 -5.87 3.71 -10.73
CA VAL A 144 -4.47 4.07 -11.02
C VAL A 144 -4.39 5.38 -11.78
N ASP A 145 -5.21 5.56 -12.82
CA ASP A 145 -5.23 6.81 -13.60
C ASP A 145 -5.64 8.00 -12.72
N HIS A 146 -6.59 7.80 -11.79
CA HIS A 146 -6.93 8.80 -10.77
C HIS A 146 -5.74 9.13 -9.86
N ALA A 147 -5.04 8.13 -9.33
CA ALA A 147 -3.89 8.33 -8.46
C ALA A 147 -2.72 9.06 -9.17
N LEU A 148 -2.49 8.78 -10.45
CA LEU A 148 -1.49 9.46 -11.28
C LEU A 148 -1.81 10.95 -11.48
N ALA A 149 -3.08 11.30 -11.59
CA ALA A 149 -3.53 12.67 -11.75
C ALA A 149 -3.65 13.44 -10.42
N LEU A 150 -3.54 12.78 -9.28
CA LEU A 150 -3.82 13.36 -7.97
C LEU A 150 -2.63 14.20 -7.48
N PRO A 151 -2.80 15.53 -7.27
CA PRO A 151 -1.73 16.35 -6.72
C PRO A 151 -1.56 16.13 -5.21
N ASP A 152 -0.38 16.49 -4.71
CA ASP A 152 0.04 16.28 -3.32
C ASP A 152 -0.95 16.75 -2.26
N GLY A 153 -1.55 17.92 -2.47
CA GLY A 153 -2.49 18.55 -1.54
C GLY A 153 -3.90 17.95 -1.57
N GLN A 154 -4.17 17.00 -2.46
CA GLN A 154 -5.47 16.33 -2.59
C GLN A 154 -5.44 14.86 -2.14
N ARG A 155 -4.29 14.36 -1.66
CA ARG A 155 -4.21 13.04 -1.04
C ARG A 155 -5.12 12.97 0.18
N GLN A 156 -5.81 11.85 0.31
CA GLN A 156 -6.76 11.63 1.40
C GLN A 156 -6.58 10.21 1.93
N ALA A 157 -6.47 10.13 3.25
CA ALA A 157 -6.60 8.90 4.01
C ALA A 157 -7.67 9.17 5.08
N PHE A 158 -8.93 9.12 4.64
CA PHE A 158 -10.09 9.37 5.48
C PHE A 158 -11.16 8.32 5.20
N SER A 159 -11.23 7.32 6.07
CA SER A 159 -12.18 6.21 5.96
C SER A 159 -12.71 5.91 7.36
N PRO A 160 -13.50 6.82 7.96
CA PRO A 160 -13.79 6.81 9.40
C PRO A 160 -14.46 5.50 9.87
N MET A 161 -15.36 4.92 9.08
CA MET A 161 -15.95 3.62 9.44
C MET A 161 -14.93 2.49 9.41
N LEU A 162 -13.97 2.50 8.47
CA LEU A 162 -12.89 1.52 8.45
C LEU A 162 -11.97 1.70 9.66
N ALA A 163 -11.64 2.94 10.01
CA ALA A 163 -10.85 3.25 11.19
C ALA A 163 -11.50 2.76 12.49
N ILE A 164 -12.81 2.99 12.66
CA ILE A 164 -13.59 2.50 13.81
C ILE A 164 -13.58 0.97 13.85
N LEU A 165 -13.85 0.30 12.72
CA LEU A 165 -13.85 -1.16 12.66
C LEU A 165 -12.46 -1.76 12.93
N SER A 166 -11.39 -1.11 12.46
CA SER A 166 -10.02 -1.50 12.78
C SER A 166 -9.72 -1.33 14.28
N ALA A 167 -10.05 -0.19 14.88
CA ALA A 167 -9.86 0.00 16.32
C ALA A 167 -10.67 -0.99 17.17
N GLN A 168 -11.84 -1.44 16.69
CA GLN A 168 -12.59 -2.51 17.34
C GLN A 168 -11.94 -3.88 17.16
N HIS A 169 -11.32 -4.15 16.01
CA HIS A 169 -10.59 -5.38 15.75
C HIS A 169 -9.40 -5.55 16.71
N GLU A 170 -8.77 -4.46 17.16
CA GLU A 170 -7.69 -4.49 18.17
C GLU A 170 -8.09 -5.20 19.48
N VAL A 171 -9.36 -5.12 19.88
CA VAL A 171 -9.88 -5.65 21.15
C VAL A 171 -10.76 -6.89 20.97
N GLN A 172 -10.85 -7.45 19.77
CA GLN A 172 -11.62 -8.68 19.53
C GLN A 172 -11.02 -9.88 20.25
N TYR A 173 -11.87 -10.61 20.97
CA TYR A 173 -11.48 -11.82 21.72
C TYR A 173 -10.93 -12.93 20.82
N SER A 174 -11.53 -13.14 19.65
CA SER A 174 -11.10 -14.14 18.66
C SER A 174 -10.78 -13.46 17.35
N ARG A 175 -9.54 -13.64 16.86
CA ARG A 175 -9.04 -13.01 15.64
C ARG A 175 -8.40 -14.03 14.72
N LEU A 176 -8.84 -14.06 13.47
CA LEU A 176 -8.26 -14.89 12.41
C LEU A 176 -7.07 -14.19 11.73
N PHE A 177 -7.09 -12.85 11.71
CA PHE A 177 -6.08 -12.00 11.11
C PHE A 177 -5.38 -11.14 12.16
N ARG A 178 -4.17 -10.69 11.85
CA ARG A 178 -3.36 -9.82 12.73
C ARG A 178 -3.76 -8.34 12.65
N SER A 179 -4.46 -7.96 11.58
CA SER A 179 -4.90 -6.63 11.18
C SER A 179 -5.85 -6.74 10.00
#